data_AF-A0A2D7REG7-F1
#
_entry.id   AF-A0A2D7REG7-F1
#
_cell.length_a   1.000
_cell.length_b   1.000
_cell.length_c   1.000
_cell.angle_alpha   90.00
_cell.angle_beta   90.00
_cell.angle_gamma   90.00
#
_symmetry.space_group_name_H-M   'P 1'
#
loop_
_entity.id
_entity.type
_entity.pdbx_description
1 polymer ?
#
loop_
_entity_poly.entity_id
_entity_poly.type
_entity_poly.pdbx_seq_one_letter_code
_entity_poly.pdbx_strand_id
1 'polypeptide(L)'
;MAKRERENRLDQLIKDDKVERKKIKMTPLVNSIAFNPATRLKTSLPLPVNVVSDKILSPISHWTSLDSEYITWKYKGKCNPKLVFSGKRKAATFLLAPMLIKDSNLGVEGNLNITGDLKSARFTLDLEQGCPKECVSKFPDLDIKQEKCMEYLHQKVHEGLKYAWMEDLWNKAGEHDDEGESMEDFIKEGYLAWYKEYKDLNDNEKKFISMKRYLNTYDGKPNSPTFWKKNKEGEWKVYDVDSLPDGSLVQVESSMRFYNIEGDDGMYGCSMDIGDNILVIYAPKIEHSDNIPYIEF
;
A
#
# COMPACT_ATOMS: atom_id res chain seq x y z
N MET A 1 -11.11 39.28 12.18
CA MET A 1 -11.15 38.95 10.73
C MET A 1 -10.75 37.50 10.47
N ALA A 2 -9.65 36.99 11.05
CA ALA A 2 -9.14 35.62 10.82
C ALA A 2 -10.09 34.45 11.08
N LYS A 3 -11.03 34.55 12.04
CA LYS A 3 -12.00 33.46 12.31
C LYS A 3 -13.00 33.25 11.17
N ARG A 4 -13.42 34.36 10.54
CA ARG A 4 -14.41 34.36 9.45
C ARG A 4 -13.78 33.89 8.13
N GLU A 5 -12.49 34.18 7.92
CA GLU A 5 -11.72 33.63 6.80
C GLU A 5 -11.46 32.13 6.95
N ARG A 6 -11.23 31.66 8.18
CA ARG A 6 -11.06 30.23 8.46
C ARG A 6 -12.36 29.43 8.28
N GLU A 7 -13.49 29.99 8.70
CA GLU A 7 -14.82 29.41 8.47
C GLU A 7 -15.18 29.41 6.98
N ASN A 8 -14.92 30.51 6.25
CA ASN A 8 -15.11 30.56 4.81
C ASN A 8 -14.22 29.56 4.06
N ARG A 9 -12.97 29.36 4.49
CA ARG A 9 -12.04 28.37 3.89
C ARG A 9 -12.48 26.93 4.17
N LEU A 10 -13.06 26.67 5.34
CA LEU A 10 -13.65 25.37 5.69
C LEU A 10 -14.91 25.10 4.87
N ASP A 11 -15.77 26.10 4.68
CA ASP A 11 -16.96 25.98 3.82
C ASP A 11 -16.61 25.85 2.34
N GLN A 12 -15.51 26.47 1.89
CA GLN A 12 -14.95 26.28 0.55
C GLN A 12 -14.44 24.84 0.38
N LEU A 13 -13.65 24.33 1.33
CA LEU A 13 -13.16 22.94 1.33
C LEU A 13 -14.31 21.93 1.41
N ILE A 14 -15.38 22.20 2.15
CA ILE A 14 -16.58 21.34 2.20
C ILE A 14 -17.36 21.38 0.88
N LYS A 15 -17.37 22.51 0.17
CA LYS A 15 -17.97 22.62 -1.16
C LYS A 15 -17.10 21.93 -2.22
N ASP A 16 -15.78 22.08 -2.15
CA ASP A 16 -14.83 21.43 -3.05
C ASP A 16 -14.81 19.91 -2.83
N ASP A 17 -14.86 19.44 -1.58
CA ASP A 17 -14.98 18.02 -1.21
C ASP A 17 -16.35 17.41 -1.60
N LYS A 18 -17.39 18.24 -1.76
CA LYS A 18 -18.70 17.83 -2.31
C LYS A 18 -18.74 17.82 -3.84
N VAL A 19 -17.87 18.58 -4.51
CA VAL A 19 -17.82 18.67 -5.98
C VAL A 19 -16.90 17.60 -6.59
N GLU A 20 -15.92 17.07 -5.84
CA GLU A 20 -14.96 16.07 -6.34
C GLU A 20 -15.15 14.63 -5.85
N ARG A 21 -16.24 14.30 -5.15
CA ARG A 21 -16.71 12.90 -5.07
C ARG A 21 -17.36 12.45 -6.38
N LYS A 22 -16.69 12.68 -7.51
CA LYS A 22 -16.87 11.88 -8.72
C LYS A 22 -16.30 10.50 -8.43
N LYS A 23 -17.16 9.65 -7.85
CA LYS A 23 -17.12 8.17 -7.86
C LYS A 23 -15.73 7.57 -8.11
N ILE A 24 -14.90 7.47 -7.07
CA ILE A 24 -13.83 6.46 -7.06
C ILE A 24 -14.54 5.10 -6.95
N LYS A 25 -14.74 4.45 -8.09
CA LYS A 25 -15.12 3.04 -8.16
C LYS A 25 -13.93 2.21 -7.66
N MET A 26 -14.13 1.36 -6.67
CA MET A 26 -13.31 0.15 -6.63
C MET A 26 -13.74 -0.72 -7.83
N THR A 27 -12.77 -1.25 -8.56
CA THR A 27 -12.99 -2.08 -9.75
C THR A 27 -12.99 -3.56 -9.34
N PRO A 28 -14.14 -4.20 -9.11
CA PRO A 28 -14.41 -5.47 -9.79
C PRO A 28 -14.49 -5.18 -11.28
N LEU A 29 -14.40 -6.17 -12.16
CA LEU A 29 -14.59 -5.87 -13.60
C LEU A 29 -15.93 -5.12 -13.87
N VAL A 30 -16.91 -5.10 -12.93
CA VAL A 30 -18.17 -4.33 -13.09
C VAL A 30 -18.76 -3.77 -11.75
N ASN A 31 -18.80 -2.43 -11.58
CA ASN A 31 -19.82 -1.55 -10.94
C ASN A 31 -20.38 -1.67 -9.46
N SER A 32 -19.81 -0.88 -8.52
CA SER A 32 -20.31 -0.02 -7.37
C SER A 32 -21.71 -0.05 -6.64
N ILE A 33 -21.65 0.11 -5.28
CA ILE A 33 -22.54 0.75 -4.21
C ILE A 33 -23.61 -0.14 -3.49
N ALA A 34 -23.91 -0.18 -2.15
CA ALA A 34 -23.36 0.29 -0.84
C ALA A 34 -24.17 -0.28 0.39
N PHE A 35 -23.62 -0.24 1.65
CA PHE A 35 -24.41 -0.18 2.91
C PHE A 35 -23.64 0.44 4.12
N ASN A 36 -24.38 0.94 5.13
CA ASN A 36 -24.02 1.97 6.14
C ASN A 36 -23.78 1.38 7.57
N PRO A 37 -22.82 1.87 8.39
CA PRO A 37 -22.53 1.35 9.73
C PRO A 37 -23.04 2.25 10.86
N ALA A 38 -23.51 1.66 11.96
CA ALA A 38 -23.79 2.38 13.20
C ALA A 38 -23.02 1.73 14.36
N THR A 39 -21.96 2.36 14.88
CA THR A 39 -21.69 2.44 16.34
C THR A 39 -20.52 3.38 16.67
N ARG A 40 -20.64 4.00 17.86
CA ARG A 40 -19.95 5.20 18.35
C ARG A 40 -18.54 4.96 18.88
N LEU A 41 -17.70 6.00 18.68
CA LEU A 41 -16.39 6.24 19.27
C LEU A 41 -16.40 6.42 20.80
N LYS A 42 -15.30 6.02 21.46
CA LYS A 42 -14.74 6.68 22.65
C LYS A 42 -13.21 6.78 22.53
N THR A 43 -12.78 7.98 22.17
CA THR A 43 -11.65 8.79 22.70
C THR A 43 -10.39 8.14 23.30
N SER A 44 -9.28 8.41 22.61
CA SER A 44 -8.00 9.02 23.04
C SER A 44 -7.25 8.47 24.26
N LEU A 45 -6.06 7.93 23.99
CA LEU A 45 -4.91 8.01 24.90
C LEU A 45 -3.66 8.46 24.11
N PRO A 46 -2.78 9.27 24.73
CA PRO A 46 -1.62 9.87 24.09
C PRO A 46 -0.51 8.84 23.84
N LEU A 47 0.08 8.86 22.65
CA LEU A 47 1.23 8.01 22.31
C LEU A 47 2.50 8.52 23.02
N PRO A 48 3.28 7.65 23.69
CA PRO A 48 4.49 8.04 24.40
C PRO A 48 5.67 8.29 23.45
N VAL A 49 6.51 9.22 23.94
CA VAL A 49 7.74 9.81 23.41
C VAL A 49 8.72 8.80 22.78
N ASN A 50 9.27 9.21 21.62
CA ASN A 50 10.33 8.57 20.84
C ASN A 50 11.51 8.09 21.70
N VAL A 51 11.70 6.77 21.79
CA VAL A 51 13.01 6.19 22.06
C VAL A 51 13.67 5.95 20.70
N VAL A 52 14.59 6.83 20.32
CA VAL A 52 15.38 6.68 19.08
C VAL A 52 16.43 5.58 19.34
N SER A 53 16.05 4.32 19.12
CA SER A 53 17.04 3.27 18.88
C SER A 53 17.69 3.55 17.53
N ASP A 54 19.02 3.45 17.43
CA ASP A 54 19.73 3.51 16.15
C ASP A 54 19.20 2.39 15.23
N LYS A 55 18.26 2.74 14.36
CA LYS A 55 17.74 1.81 13.37
C LYS A 55 18.87 1.53 12.38
N ILE A 56 19.11 0.26 12.08
CA ILE A 56 20.03 -0.19 11.02
C ILE A 56 19.20 -0.83 9.92
N LEU A 57 19.44 -0.46 8.67
CA LEU A 57 18.80 -1.07 7.52
C LEU A 57 19.32 -2.50 7.35
N SER A 58 18.48 -3.48 7.66
CA SER A 58 18.80 -4.90 7.43
C SER A 58 18.95 -5.19 5.93
N PRO A 59 19.68 -6.25 5.53
CA PRO A 59 19.69 -6.70 4.14
C PRO A 59 18.27 -6.97 3.64
N ILE A 60 17.88 -6.37 2.51
CA ILE A 60 16.57 -6.57 1.89
C ILE A 60 16.75 -7.22 0.53
N SER A 61 15.94 -8.23 0.23
CA SER A 61 15.92 -8.88 -1.07
C SER A 61 15.20 -8.02 -2.11
N HIS A 62 15.76 -7.97 -3.31
CA HIS A 62 15.07 -7.36 -4.45
C HIS A 62 14.09 -8.37 -5.07
N TRP A 63 13.00 -7.86 -5.65
CA TRP A 63 12.03 -8.69 -6.36
C TRP A 63 12.65 -9.58 -7.45
N THR A 64 13.75 -9.14 -8.08
CA THR A 64 14.49 -9.90 -9.11
C THR A 64 15.26 -11.10 -8.60
N SER A 65 15.53 -11.18 -7.30
CA SER A 65 16.39 -12.21 -6.70
C SER A 65 15.67 -12.99 -5.61
N LEU A 66 14.33 -13.02 -5.65
CA LEU A 66 13.53 -13.64 -4.60
C LEU A 66 13.43 -15.15 -4.80
N ASP A 67 14.28 -15.91 -4.09
CA ASP A 67 14.11 -17.35 -3.93
C ASP A 67 12.95 -17.62 -2.96
N SER A 68 11.81 -18.02 -3.51
CA SER A 68 10.54 -18.10 -2.78
C SER A 68 9.68 -19.28 -3.19
N GLU A 69 8.88 -19.73 -2.23
CA GLU A 69 7.91 -20.80 -2.39
C GLU A 69 6.57 -20.42 -1.74
N TYR A 70 5.52 -21.15 -2.10
CA TYR A 70 4.22 -21.06 -1.45
C TYR A 70 4.07 -22.14 -0.40
N ILE A 71 3.61 -21.75 0.79
CA ILE A 71 3.22 -22.68 1.85
C ILE A 71 1.79 -22.41 2.29
N THR A 72 1.13 -23.43 2.82
CA THR A 72 -0.17 -23.29 3.49
C THR A 72 -0.01 -22.64 4.86
N TRP A 73 -0.55 -21.44 5.04
CA TRP A 73 -0.64 -20.76 6.32
C TRP A 73 -2.02 -20.98 6.96
N LYS A 74 -2.02 -21.57 8.16
CA LYS A 74 -3.23 -21.84 8.94
C LYS A 74 -3.39 -20.84 10.08
N TYR A 75 -4.53 -20.15 10.14
CA TYR A 75 -4.84 -19.22 11.22
C TYR A 75 -6.34 -19.19 11.49
N LYS A 76 -6.75 -19.42 12.75
CA LYS A 76 -8.16 -19.41 13.19
C LYS A 76 -9.10 -20.24 12.29
N GLY A 77 -8.66 -21.45 11.93
CA GLY A 77 -9.44 -22.37 11.08
C GLY A 77 -9.40 -22.05 9.58
N LYS A 78 -8.80 -20.94 9.15
CA LYS A 78 -8.61 -20.60 7.74
C LYS A 78 -7.25 -21.06 7.22
N CYS A 79 -7.22 -21.51 5.98
CA CYS A 79 -6.01 -21.84 5.24
C CYS A 79 -5.83 -20.81 4.11
N ASN A 80 -4.64 -20.22 3.97
CA ASN A 80 -4.33 -19.31 2.87
C ASN A 80 -2.94 -19.59 2.31
N PRO A 81 -2.70 -19.35 1.01
CA PRO A 81 -1.37 -19.32 0.46
C PRO A 81 -0.54 -18.24 1.14
N LYS A 82 0.71 -18.55 1.43
CA LYS A 82 1.68 -17.59 1.95
C LYS A 82 2.98 -17.71 1.18
N LEU A 83 3.37 -16.62 0.54
CA LEU A 83 4.68 -16.50 -0.10
C LEU A 83 5.74 -16.37 1.00
N VAL A 84 6.72 -17.27 0.99
CA VAL A 84 7.84 -17.30 1.94
C VAL A 84 9.15 -17.45 1.19
N PHE A 85 10.25 -17.04 1.82
CA PHE A 85 11.57 -17.43 1.34
C PHE A 85 11.73 -18.94 1.45
N SER A 86 12.39 -19.57 0.48
CA SER A 86 12.61 -21.02 0.45
C SER A 86 13.21 -21.53 1.77
N GLY A 87 12.56 -22.53 2.37
CA GLY A 87 12.96 -23.08 3.67
C GLY A 87 12.65 -22.20 4.89
N LYS A 88 11.90 -21.10 4.73
CA LYS A 88 11.46 -20.22 5.82
C LYS A 88 9.94 -20.31 6.00
N ARG A 89 9.45 -19.78 7.13
CA ARG A 89 8.00 -19.70 7.45
C ARG A 89 7.46 -18.28 7.57
N LYS A 90 8.35 -17.28 7.69
CA LYS A 90 7.98 -15.87 7.73
C LYS A 90 7.60 -15.44 6.30
N ALA A 91 6.61 -14.55 6.20
CA ALA A 91 6.22 -14.00 4.90
C ALA A 91 7.44 -13.38 4.22
N ALA A 92 7.61 -13.65 2.93
CA ALA A 92 8.65 -13.01 2.14
C ALA A 92 8.35 -11.51 2.05
N THR A 93 9.37 -10.70 2.33
CA THR A 93 9.36 -9.28 2.07
C THR A 93 10.41 -8.97 1.01
N PHE A 94 10.08 -8.08 0.08
CA PHE A 94 10.95 -7.73 -1.03
C PHE A 94 10.79 -6.27 -1.43
N LEU A 95 11.87 -5.64 -1.91
CA LEU A 95 11.82 -4.29 -2.45
C LEU A 95 11.21 -4.32 -3.85
N LEU A 96 10.22 -3.46 -4.07
CA LEU A 96 9.70 -3.16 -5.40
C LEU A 96 10.71 -2.36 -6.23
N ALA A 97 10.47 -2.28 -7.54
CA ALA A 97 11.12 -1.29 -8.39
C ALA A 97 10.84 0.13 -7.86
N PRO A 98 11.73 1.11 -8.11
CA PRO A 98 11.43 2.51 -7.79
C PRO A 98 10.12 2.95 -8.46
N MET A 99 9.23 3.59 -7.72
CA MET A 99 7.93 4.06 -8.20
C MET A 99 7.59 5.44 -7.62
N LEU A 100 6.73 6.18 -8.29
CA LEU A 100 6.25 7.49 -7.85
C LEU A 100 5.19 7.33 -6.77
N ILE A 101 5.24 8.15 -5.74
CA ILE A 101 4.14 8.30 -4.79
C ILE A 101 3.05 9.12 -5.46
N LYS A 102 1.85 8.54 -5.57
CA LYS A 102 0.62 9.23 -5.98
C LYS A 102 -0.12 9.80 -4.78
N ASP A 103 -0.27 8.98 -3.74
CA ASP A 103 -0.91 9.38 -2.49
C ASP A 103 -0.29 8.61 -1.33
N SER A 104 -0.17 9.25 -0.17
CA SER A 104 0.39 8.61 1.01
C SER A 104 -0.21 9.17 2.30
N ASN A 105 -0.60 8.26 3.19
CA ASN A 105 -0.95 8.57 4.57
C ASN A 105 -0.01 7.76 5.47
N LEU A 106 1.22 8.26 5.60
CA LEU A 106 2.32 7.59 6.31
C LEU A 106 2.69 8.27 7.64
N GLY A 107 2.11 9.42 7.94
CA GLY A 107 2.28 10.10 9.23
C GLY A 107 1.67 9.30 10.39
N VAL A 108 1.90 9.73 11.63
CA VAL A 108 1.59 8.99 12.87
C VAL A 108 0.16 8.44 12.92
N GLU A 109 -0.81 9.16 12.38
CA GLU A 109 -2.23 8.77 12.38
C GLU A 109 -2.65 7.93 11.17
N GLY A 110 -1.77 7.74 10.18
CA GLY A 110 -2.09 7.16 8.89
C GLY A 110 -3.33 7.81 8.28
N ASN A 111 -4.27 7.00 7.80
CA ASN A 111 -5.53 7.47 7.23
C ASN A 111 -6.68 7.58 8.28
N LEU A 112 -6.37 7.83 9.56
CA LEU A 112 -7.37 7.95 10.61
C LEU A 112 -8.36 9.10 10.35
N ASN A 113 -7.88 10.22 9.83
CA ASN A 113 -8.70 11.35 9.40
C ASN A 113 -9.75 10.99 8.34
N ILE A 114 -9.45 10.01 7.48
CA ILE A 114 -10.35 9.52 6.43
C ILE A 114 -11.31 8.46 6.98
N THR A 115 -10.79 7.53 7.78
CA THR A 115 -11.56 6.38 8.27
C THR A 115 -12.42 6.70 9.49
N GLY A 116 -12.01 7.66 10.32
CA GLY A 116 -12.66 8.03 11.58
C GLY A 116 -12.58 6.97 12.68
N ASP A 117 -11.91 5.84 12.43
CA ASP A 117 -11.82 4.70 13.35
C ASP A 117 -10.40 4.13 13.41
N LEU A 118 -9.82 4.12 14.61
CA LEU A 118 -8.47 3.62 14.87
C LEU A 118 -8.28 2.13 14.52
N LYS A 119 -9.34 1.31 14.67
CA LYS A 119 -9.25 -0.12 14.32
C LYS A 119 -9.14 -0.36 12.82
N SER A 120 -9.68 0.56 12.05
CA SER A 120 -9.70 0.52 10.58
C SER A 120 -8.57 1.34 9.96
N ALA A 121 -8.01 2.29 10.73
CA ALA A 121 -6.92 3.15 10.30
C ALA A 121 -5.64 2.36 9.99
N ARG A 122 -5.01 2.69 8.88
CA ARG A 122 -3.80 2.07 8.34
C ARG A 122 -2.86 3.16 7.86
N PHE A 123 -1.57 2.86 7.85
CA PHE A 123 -0.67 3.52 6.92
C PHE A 123 -1.05 3.09 5.50
N THR A 124 -1.19 4.04 4.59
CA THR A 124 -1.52 3.76 3.19
C THR A 124 -0.52 4.40 2.26
N LEU A 125 -0.20 3.69 1.18
CA LEU A 125 0.70 4.19 0.15
C LEU A 125 0.22 3.71 -1.21
N ASP A 126 0.00 4.67 -2.09
CA ASP A 126 -0.38 4.44 -3.47
C ASP A 126 0.79 4.83 -4.39
N LEU A 127 1.26 3.88 -5.19
CA LEU A 127 2.41 4.03 -6.07
C LEU A 127 2.03 3.93 -7.54
N GLU A 128 2.59 4.78 -8.39
CA GLU A 128 2.42 4.71 -9.84
C GLU A 128 3.76 4.53 -10.59
N GLN A 129 3.67 3.96 -11.78
CA GLN A 129 4.82 3.87 -12.69
C GLN A 129 5.17 5.27 -13.20
N GLY A 130 6.46 5.54 -13.36
CA GLY A 130 6.97 6.83 -13.79
C GLY A 130 8.29 7.22 -13.10
N CYS A 131 8.84 8.35 -13.53
CA CYS A 131 10.09 8.88 -13.02
C CYS A 131 10.01 10.42 -12.97
N PRO A 132 10.43 11.08 -11.87
CA PRO A 132 10.56 12.53 -11.86
C PRO A 132 11.53 12.99 -12.93
N LYS A 133 11.26 14.12 -13.58
CA LYS A 133 12.09 14.66 -14.69
C LYS A 133 13.56 14.81 -14.29
N GLU A 134 13.80 15.15 -13.03
CA GLU A 134 15.10 15.32 -12.39
C GLU A 134 15.89 14.01 -12.27
N CYS A 135 15.19 12.87 -12.29
CA CYS A 135 15.76 11.54 -12.09
C CYS A 135 15.88 10.74 -13.38
N VAL A 136 15.22 11.13 -14.47
CA VAL A 136 15.20 10.37 -15.75
C VAL A 136 16.61 10.06 -16.24
N SER A 137 17.52 11.03 -16.22
CA SER A 137 18.90 10.84 -16.67
C SER A 137 19.70 9.86 -15.81
N LYS A 138 19.33 9.68 -14.54
CA LYS A 138 19.98 8.75 -13.61
C LYS A 138 19.37 7.35 -13.65
N PHE A 139 18.16 7.21 -14.18
CA PHE A 139 17.44 5.95 -14.27
C PHE A 139 16.83 5.77 -15.68
N PRO A 140 17.67 5.63 -16.72
CA PRO A 140 17.21 5.56 -18.11
C PRO A 140 16.30 4.36 -18.40
N ASP A 141 16.49 3.23 -17.71
CA ASP A 141 15.72 2.00 -17.92
C ASP A 141 14.68 1.75 -16.80
N LEU A 142 14.22 2.81 -16.12
CA LEU A 142 13.32 2.64 -14.97
C LEU A 142 11.95 2.11 -15.37
N ASP A 143 11.42 2.59 -16.48
CA ASP A 143 10.17 2.15 -17.09
C ASP A 143 10.16 0.64 -17.33
N ILE A 144 11.21 0.10 -17.97
CA ILE A 144 11.37 -1.32 -18.23
C ILE A 144 11.45 -2.11 -16.90
N LYS A 145 12.16 -1.58 -15.90
CA LYS A 145 12.25 -2.22 -14.57
C LYS A 145 10.91 -2.20 -13.83
N GLN A 146 10.13 -1.13 -13.97
CA GLN A 146 8.81 -1.02 -13.38
C GLN A 146 7.85 -2.00 -14.04
N GLU A 147 7.85 -2.10 -15.37
CA GLU A 147 7.02 -3.06 -16.12
C GLU A 147 7.33 -4.50 -15.72
N LYS A 148 8.60 -4.90 -15.73
CA LYS A 148 9.00 -6.25 -15.27
C LYS A 148 8.65 -6.52 -13.81
N CYS A 149 8.69 -5.49 -12.96
CA CYS A 149 8.24 -5.62 -11.57
C CYS A 149 6.73 -5.89 -11.51
N MET A 150 5.93 -5.21 -12.33
CA MET A 150 4.48 -5.46 -12.42
C MET A 150 4.19 -6.87 -12.92
N GLU A 151 4.85 -7.30 -14.00
CA GLU A 151 4.74 -8.67 -14.52
C GLU A 151 5.07 -9.71 -13.46
N TYR A 152 6.16 -9.50 -12.72
CA TYR A 152 6.56 -10.34 -11.60
C TYR A 152 5.47 -10.41 -10.51
N LEU A 153 4.88 -9.27 -10.12
CA LEU A 153 3.80 -9.25 -9.13
C LEU A 153 2.58 -10.04 -9.63
N HIS A 154 2.17 -9.83 -10.88
CA HIS A 154 1.06 -10.58 -11.47
C HIS A 154 1.34 -12.08 -11.51
N GLN A 155 2.55 -12.48 -11.94
CA GLN A 155 2.97 -13.87 -11.97
C GLN A 155 2.91 -14.50 -10.56
N LYS A 156 3.40 -13.80 -9.54
CA LYS A 156 3.36 -14.31 -8.17
C LYS A 156 1.92 -14.45 -7.68
N VAL A 157 1.04 -13.50 -7.95
CA VAL A 157 -0.38 -13.66 -7.58
C VAL A 157 -0.99 -14.87 -8.26
N HIS A 158 -0.75 -15.05 -9.56
CA HIS A 158 -1.22 -16.21 -10.32
C HIS A 158 -0.72 -17.54 -9.73
N GLU A 159 0.58 -17.64 -9.43
CA GLU A 159 1.18 -18.82 -8.78
C GLU A 159 0.54 -19.11 -7.42
N GLY A 160 0.24 -18.09 -6.62
CA GLY A 160 -0.37 -18.25 -5.30
C GLY A 160 -1.85 -18.66 -5.36
N LEU A 161 -2.62 -18.14 -6.31
CA LEU A 161 -4.00 -18.59 -6.56
C LEU A 161 -4.01 -20.02 -7.08
N LYS A 162 -3.12 -20.37 -8.01
CA LYS A 162 -2.94 -21.76 -8.46
C LYS A 162 -2.62 -22.70 -7.30
N TYR A 163 -1.74 -22.29 -6.38
CA TYR A 163 -1.46 -23.06 -5.16
C TYR A 163 -2.69 -23.24 -4.28
N ALA A 164 -3.51 -22.18 -4.10
CA ALA A 164 -4.75 -22.26 -3.34
C ALA A 164 -5.72 -23.31 -3.91
N TRP A 165 -5.83 -23.36 -5.24
CA TRP A 165 -6.65 -24.33 -5.97
C TRP A 165 -6.13 -25.76 -5.82
N MET A 166 -4.84 -25.97 -6.12
CA MET A 166 -4.23 -27.31 -6.08
C MET A 166 -4.27 -27.96 -4.69
N GLU A 167 -4.14 -27.16 -3.63
CA GLU A 167 -4.14 -27.62 -2.25
C GLU A 167 -5.55 -27.55 -1.60
N ASP A 168 -6.58 -27.21 -2.39
CA ASP A 168 -7.97 -27.05 -1.95
C ASP A 168 -8.11 -26.22 -0.66
N LEU A 169 -7.37 -25.11 -0.57
CA LEU A 169 -7.28 -24.34 0.68
C LEU A 169 -8.59 -23.67 1.09
N TRP A 170 -9.48 -23.47 0.13
CA TRP A 170 -10.72 -22.72 0.25
C TRP A 170 -11.96 -23.59 0.03
N ASN A 171 -11.81 -24.92 -0.01
CA ASN A 171 -12.88 -25.90 -0.10
C ASN A 171 -13.86 -25.64 -1.26
N LYS A 172 -13.37 -25.19 -2.42
CA LYS A 172 -14.21 -25.10 -3.63
C LYS A 172 -14.50 -26.50 -4.22
N ALA A 173 -13.80 -27.53 -3.76
CA ALA A 173 -13.98 -28.93 -4.17
C ALA A 173 -15.39 -29.50 -4.04
N GLY A 174 -16.21 -28.99 -3.11
CA GLY A 174 -17.61 -29.43 -2.96
C GLY A 174 -18.59 -28.82 -3.99
N GLU A 175 -18.19 -27.74 -4.67
CA GLU A 175 -18.95 -27.08 -5.75
C GLU A 175 -18.41 -27.49 -7.14
N HIS A 176 -17.33 -28.28 -7.20
CA HIS A 176 -16.71 -28.77 -8.44
C HIS A 176 -17.48 -29.91 -9.13
N ASP A 177 -18.48 -30.49 -8.45
CA ASP A 177 -19.30 -31.58 -8.99
C ASP A 177 -20.49 -31.09 -9.84
N ASP A 178 -20.84 -29.80 -9.77
CA ASP A 178 -21.84 -29.16 -10.64
C ASP A 178 -21.12 -28.43 -11.80
N GLU A 179 -20.78 -29.18 -12.85
CA GLU A 179 -20.39 -28.71 -14.19
C GLU A 179 -19.60 -27.37 -14.28
N GLY A 180 -18.28 -27.38 -14.07
CA GLY A 180 -17.38 -26.70 -15.03
C GLY A 180 -16.52 -25.49 -14.62
N GLU A 181 -16.32 -25.17 -13.34
CA GLU A 181 -15.31 -24.13 -12.98
C GLU A 181 -13.89 -24.67 -13.21
N SER A 182 -13.15 -24.11 -14.19
CA SER A 182 -11.76 -24.48 -14.42
C SER A 182 -10.80 -23.72 -13.50
N MET A 183 -9.60 -24.27 -13.24
CA MET A 183 -8.55 -23.56 -12.50
C MET A 183 -8.24 -22.17 -13.08
N GLU A 184 -8.34 -22.02 -14.40
CA GLU A 184 -8.10 -20.74 -15.07
C GLU A 184 -9.21 -19.73 -14.79
N ASP A 185 -10.46 -20.18 -14.68
CA ASP A 185 -11.59 -19.31 -14.34
C ASP A 185 -11.50 -18.88 -12.88
N PHE A 186 -11.17 -19.82 -11.98
CA PHE A 186 -10.87 -19.52 -10.59
C PHE A 186 -9.78 -18.45 -10.43
N ILE A 187 -8.68 -18.56 -11.18
CA ILE A 187 -7.59 -17.57 -11.12
C ILE A 187 -8.05 -16.21 -11.65
N LYS A 188 -8.81 -16.18 -12.76
CA LYS A 188 -9.31 -14.94 -13.38
C LYS A 188 -10.29 -14.19 -12.48
N GLU A 189 -11.08 -14.88 -11.69
CA GLU A 189 -12.03 -14.28 -10.75
C GLU A 189 -11.36 -13.73 -9.47
N GLY A 190 -10.11 -14.10 -9.22
CA GLY A 190 -9.34 -13.63 -8.06
C GLY A 190 -9.08 -12.11 -8.09
N TYR A 191 -9.36 -11.45 -6.96
CA TYR A 191 -9.24 -9.99 -6.86
C TYR A 191 -7.80 -9.51 -6.64
N LEU A 192 -7.37 -8.54 -7.44
CA LEU A 192 -6.11 -7.80 -7.24
C LEU A 192 -6.34 -6.54 -6.41
N ALA A 193 -6.60 -6.68 -5.10
CA ALA A 193 -6.92 -5.54 -4.23
C ALA A 193 -5.78 -4.50 -4.12
N TRP A 194 -4.55 -4.92 -4.45
CA TRP A 194 -3.38 -4.05 -4.53
C TRP A 194 -3.27 -3.28 -5.85
N TYR A 195 -3.96 -3.67 -6.93
CA TYR A 195 -3.84 -3.01 -8.23
C TYR A 195 -5.14 -2.29 -8.58
N LYS A 196 -5.08 -0.97 -8.72
CA LYS A 196 -6.28 -0.12 -8.87
C LYS A 196 -6.15 0.83 -10.03
N GLU A 197 -7.30 1.25 -10.53
CA GLU A 197 -7.43 2.18 -11.64
C GLU A 197 -8.07 3.49 -11.17
N TYR A 198 -7.67 4.60 -11.77
CA TYR A 198 -8.27 5.92 -11.58
C TYR A 198 -8.24 6.72 -12.88
N LYS A 199 -9.10 7.72 -12.99
CA LYS A 199 -9.07 8.70 -14.08
C LYS A 199 -8.36 9.96 -13.59
N ASP A 200 -7.36 10.41 -14.34
CA ASP A 200 -6.66 11.65 -14.03
C ASP A 200 -7.47 12.89 -14.44
N LEU A 201 -6.91 14.09 -14.24
CA LEU A 201 -7.55 15.37 -14.58
C LEU A 201 -7.89 15.51 -16.08
N ASN A 202 -7.27 14.70 -16.94
CA ASN A 202 -7.49 14.68 -18.39
C ASN A 202 -8.38 13.50 -18.83
N ASP A 203 -9.05 12.83 -17.87
CA ASP A 203 -9.86 11.64 -18.09
C ASP A 203 -9.09 10.42 -18.63
N ASN A 204 -7.75 10.42 -18.49
CA ASN A 204 -6.93 9.27 -18.85
C ASN A 204 -6.98 8.23 -17.73
N GLU A 205 -7.20 6.98 -18.11
CA GLU A 205 -7.12 5.85 -17.18
C GLU A 205 -5.67 5.58 -16.80
N LYS A 206 -5.40 5.65 -15.50
CA LYS A 206 -4.11 5.36 -14.88
C LYS A 206 -4.24 4.26 -13.84
N LYS A 207 -3.14 3.57 -13.60
CA LYS A 207 -3.05 2.41 -12.72
C LYS A 207 -2.05 2.67 -11.59
N PHE A 208 -2.35 2.15 -10.40
CA PHE A 208 -1.49 2.30 -9.24
C PHE A 208 -1.52 1.06 -8.34
N ILE A 209 -0.42 0.86 -7.60
CA ILE A 209 -0.30 -0.13 -6.53
C ILE A 209 -0.77 0.52 -5.23
N SER A 210 -1.76 -0.07 -4.56
CA SER A 210 -2.27 0.35 -3.27
C SER A 210 -1.84 -0.62 -2.18
N MET A 211 -1.07 -0.13 -1.22
CA MET A 211 -0.54 -0.94 -0.11
C MET A 211 -0.97 -0.36 1.22
N LYS A 212 -1.10 -1.25 2.21
CA LYS A 212 -1.54 -0.89 3.55
C LYS A 212 -0.67 -1.51 4.62
N ARG A 213 -0.60 -0.88 5.78
CA ARG A 213 0.01 -1.45 6.98
C ARG A 213 -0.75 -1.02 8.21
N TYR A 214 -0.92 -1.93 9.16
CA TYR A 214 -1.57 -1.62 10.43
C TYR A 214 -0.78 -0.54 11.17
N LEU A 215 -1.48 0.41 11.81
CA LEU A 215 -0.85 1.45 12.63
C LEU A 215 -0.07 0.87 13.81
N ASN A 216 -0.63 -0.19 14.40
CA ASN A 216 -0.04 -0.88 15.53
C ASN A 216 0.21 -2.36 15.21
N THR A 217 1.23 -2.92 15.81
CA THR A 217 1.48 -4.36 15.83
C THR A 217 0.46 -5.06 16.74
N TYR A 218 0.44 -6.40 16.71
CA TYR A 218 -0.46 -7.17 17.58
C TYR A 218 -0.23 -6.93 19.07
N ASP A 219 1.00 -6.63 19.49
CA ASP A 219 1.37 -6.27 20.87
C ASP A 219 1.12 -4.78 21.19
N GLY A 220 0.47 -4.04 20.29
CA GLY A 220 0.06 -2.65 20.52
C GLY A 220 1.15 -1.60 20.35
N LYS A 221 2.33 -1.98 19.81
CA LYS A 221 3.41 -1.02 19.54
C LYS A 221 3.17 -0.29 18.21
N PRO A 222 3.68 0.95 18.07
CA PRO A 222 3.68 1.64 16.78
C PRO A 222 4.36 0.80 15.70
N ASN A 223 3.75 0.76 14.54
CA ASN A 223 4.16 -0.08 13.42
C ASN A 223 4.53 0.77 12.19
N SER A 224 5.00 2.00 12.41
CA SER A 224 5.36 2.94 11.35
C SER A 224 6.53 2.41 10.52
N PRO A 225 6.45 2.48 9.17
CA PRO A 225 7.60 2.18 8.34
C PRO A 225 8.73 3.19 8.59
N THR A 226 9.96 2.77 8.32
CA THR A 226 11.15 3.63 8.43
C THR A 226 11.53 4.13 7.05
N PHE A 227 11.68 5.45 6.92
CA PHE A 227 12.20 6.06 5.70
C PHE A 227 13.73 6.07 5.75
N TRP A 228 14.35 5.71 4.63
CA TRP A 228 15.80 5.68 4.47
C TRP A 228 16.20 6.53 3.28
N LYS A 229 17.23 7.36 3.43
CA LYS A 229 17.78 8.15 2.33
C LYS A 229 19.30 8.10 2.38
N LYS A 230 19.93 8.02 1.20
CA LYS A 230 21.39 8.09 1.11
C LYS A 230 21.87 9.50 1.43
N ASN A 231 22.87 9.61 2.31
CA ASN A 231 23.59 10.87 2.53
C ASN A 231 24.58 11.15 1.38
N LYS A 232 25.34 12.24 1.48
CA LYS A 232 26.36 12.61 0.48
C LYS A 232 27.49 11.59 0.34
N GLU A 233 27.75 10.81 1.38
CA GLU A 233 28.77 9.76 1.42
C GLU A 233 28.25 8.42 0.87
N GLY A 234 26.96 8.33 0.55
CA GLY A 234 26.31 7.13 0.01
C GLY A 234 25.76 6.16 1.06
N GLU A 235 25.85 6.50 2.35
CA GLU A 235 25.35 5.71 3.46
C GLU A 235 23.84 5.90 3.67
N TRP A 236 23.13 4.83 4.02
CA TRP A 236 21.71 4.89 4.37
C TRP A 236 21.54 5.46 5.78
N LYS A 237 20.81 6.58 5.88
CA LYS A 237 20.39 7.16 7.17
C LYS A 237 18.87 7.25 7.23
N VAL A 238 18.34 7.22 8.44
CA VAL A 238 16.92 7.46 8.68
C VAL A 238 16.57 8.86 8.17
N TYR A 239 15.54 8.93 7.34
CA TYR A 239 15.03 10.18 6.78
C TYR A 239 13.80 10.60 7.58
N ASP A 240 14.00 11.43 8.60
CA ASP A 240 12.95 11.84 9.52
C ASP A 240 12.00 12.84 8.85
N VAL A 241 10.92 12.32 8.28
CA VAL A 241 9.86 13.09 7.64
C VAL A 241 8.49 12.55 8.03
N ASP A 242 7.55 13.46 8.28
CA ASP A 242 6.17 13.11 8.64
C ASP A 242 5.37 12.57 7.44
N SER A 243 5.73 13.01 6.24
CA SER A 243 5.09 12.58 4.99
C SER A 243 6.04 12.70 3.81
N LEU A 244 5.71 11.99 2.74
CA LEU A 244 6.39 12.13 1.45
C LEU A 244 5.46 12.83 0.47
N PRO A 245 5.89 13.94 -0.16
CA PRO A 245 5.06 14.65 -1.11
C PRO A 245 4.82 13.82 -2.37
N ASP A 246 3.71 14.10 -3.06
CA ASP A 246 3.41 13.61 -4.40
C ASP A 246 4.60 13.87 -5.35
N GLY A 247 4.87 12.92 -6.24
CA GLY A 247 6.04 12.95 -7.13
C GLY A 247 7.36 12.51 -6.49
N SER A 248 7.36 12.11 -5.22
CA SER A 248 8.52 11.43 -4.62
C SER A 248 8.77 10.09 -5.31
N LEU A 249 10.04 9.75 -5.55
CA LEU A 249 10.44 8.45 -6.08
C LEU A 249 10.97 7.57 -4.94
N VAL A 250 10.34 6.41 -4.74
CA VAL A 250 10.65 5.51 -3.61
C VAL A 250 10.74 4.05 -4.04
N GLN A 251 11.49 3.25 -3.28
CA GLN A 251 11.35 1.79 -3.28
C GLN A 251 10.75 1.34 -1.96
N VAL A 252 9.73 0.51 -2.04
CA VAL A 252 8.96 0.08 -0.87
C VAL A 252 9.20 -1.40 -0.65
N GLU A 253 9.64 -1.76 0.55
CA GLU A 253 9.61 -3.14 0.99
C GLU A 253 8.15 -3.58 1.09
N SER A 254 7.79 -4.69 0.48
CA SER A 254 6.40 -5.13 0.35
C SER A 254 6.27 -6.63 0.60
N SER A 255 5.08 -7.07 0.98
CA SER A 255 4.71 -8.49 1.04
C SER A 255 3.34 -8.74 0.46
N MET A 256 3.11 -9.97 -0.02
CA MET A 256 1.80 -10.40 -0.54
C MET A 256 0.99 -11.11 0.55
N ARG A 257 -0.31 -10.79 0.62
CA ARG A 257 -1.27 -11.41 1.50
C ARG A 257 -2.48 -11.89 0.70
N PHE A 258 -2.62 -13.20 0.61
CA PHE A 258 -3.82 -13.84 0.08
C PHE A 258 -4.92 -13.86 1.11
N TYR A 259 -6.16 -13.75 0.66
CA TYR A 259 -7.34 -13.77 1.50
C TYR A 259 -8.47 -14.53 0.81
N ASN A 260 -9.32 -15.12 1.64
CA ASN A 260 -10.64 -15.60 1.28
C ASN A 260 -11.64 -15.15 2.36
N ILE A 261 -12.63 -14.38 1.93
CA ILE A 261 -13.72 -13.87 2.74
C ILE A 261 -14.95 -14.68 2.37
N GLU A 262 -15.40 -15.50 3.31
CA GLU A 262 -16.60 -16.34 3.17
C GLU A 262 -17.88 -15.52 3.41
N GLY A 263 -18.98 -15.85 2.73
CA GLY A 263 -20.29 -15.21 2.84
C GLY A 263 -21.00 -15.10 1.49
N ASP A 264 -22.21 -14.53 1.49
CA ASP A 264 -23.06 -14.39 0.28
C ASP A 264 -22.41 -13.55 -0.84
N ASP A 265 -21.53 -12.60 -0.46
CA ASP A 265 -20.69 -11.80 -1.37
C ASP A 265 -19.21 -12.23 -1.27
N GLY A 266 -18.97 -13.53 -1.11
CA GLY A 266 -17.64 -14.09 -0.86
C GLY A 266 -16.61 -13.60 -1.87
N MET A 267 -15.42 -13.24 -1.40
CA MET A 267 -14.34 -12.74 -2.25
C MET A 267 -13.00 -13.32 -1.85
N TYR A 268 -12.20 -13.67 -2.84
CA TYR A 268 -10.83 -14.12 -2.63
C TYR A 268 -9.87 -13.38 -3.56
N GLY A 269 -8.61 -13.33 -3.18
CA GLY A 269 -7.62 -12.65 -3.98
C GLY A 269 -6.34 -12.35 -3.23
N CYS A 270 -5.63 -11.33 -3.69
CA CYS A 270 -4.36 -10.90 -3.12
C CYS A 270 -4.38 -9.40 -2.84
N SER A 271 -3.81 -9.03 -1.69
CA SER A 271 -3.50 -7.66 -1.28
C SER A 271 -2.00 -7.56 -1.04
N MET A 272 -1.46 -6.35 -1.07
CA MET A 272 -0.07 -6.10 -0.68
C MET A 272 -0.01 -5.26 0.59
N ASP A 273 0.96 -5.58 1.44
CA ASP A 273 1.22 -4.87 2.68
C ASP A 273 2.56 -4.14 2.62
N ILE A 274 2.63 -2.96 3.24
CA ILE A 274 3.87 -2.18 3.39
C ILE A 274 4.77 -2.88 4.41
N GLY A 275 6.02 -3.12 4.03
CA GLY A 275 7.10 -3.65 4.85
C GLY A 275 7.66 -2.61 5.83
N ASP A 276 8.82 -2.91 6.41
CA ASP A 276 9.39 -2.10 7.48
C ASP A 276 10.18 -0.91 6.92
N ASN A 277 10.60 -0.99 5.65
CA ASN A 277 11.54 -0.06 5.04
C ASN A 277 10.97 0.59 3.77
N ILE A 278 11.10 1.91 3.67
CA ILE A 278 10.83 2.69 2.47
C ILE A 278 12.12 3.46 2.12
N LEU A 279 12.69 3.17 0.96
CA LEU A 279 13.91 3.82 0.47
C LEU A 279 13.52 5.04 -0.39
N VAL A 280 13.89 6.23 0.08
CA VAL A 280 13.62 7.50 -0.60
C VAL A 280 14.77 7.81 -1.56
N ILE A 281 14.50 7.72 -2.86
CA ILE A 281 15.46 8.05 -3.92
C ILE A 281 15.42 9.54 -4.22
N TYR A 282 14.21 10.07 -4.36
CA TYR A 282 13.96 11.48 -4.62
C TYR A 282 12.71 11.92 -3.85
N ALA A 283 12.78 13.13 -3.29
CA ALA A 283 11.62 13.80 -2.72
C ALA A 283 11.67 15.26 -3.21
N PRO A 284 10.63 15.76 -3.88
CA PRO A 284 10.56 17.16 -4.28
C PRO A 284 10.60 18.06 -3.04
N LYS A 285 11.17 19.26 -3.20
CA LYS A 285 11.12 20.27 -2.14
C LYS A 285 9.68 20.77 -2.05
N ILE A 286 9.08 20.69 -0.87
CA ILE A 286 7.85 21.40 -0.59
C ILE A 286 8.24 22.87 -0.45
N GLU A 287 7.92 23.70 -1.44
CA GLU A 287 8.02 25.15 -1.27
C GLU A 287 6.97 25.57 -0.25
N HIS A 288 7.39 25.81 0.99
CA HIS A 288 6.55 26.53 1.94
C HIS A 288 6.33 27.94 1.40
N SER A 289 5.08 28.29 1.08
CA SER A 289 4.70 29.65 0.68
C SER A 289 4.65 30.65 1.84
N ASP A 290 5.28 30.31 2.97
CA ASP A 290 5.45 31.24 4.08
C ASP A 290 6.72 32.06 3.82
N ASN A 291 6.53 33.22 3.18
CA ASN A 291 7.48 34.33 3.16
C ASN A 291 7.69 34.86 4.59
N ILE A 292 8.33 34.07 5.45
CA ILE A 292 8.88 34.51 6.73
C ILE A 292 10.40 34.57 6.53
N PRO A 293 11.03 35.75 6.63
CA PRO A 293 12.46 35.87 6.41
C PRO A 293 13.21 35.02 7.41
N TYR A 294 14.00 34.08 6.90
CA TYR A 294 14.90 33.23 7.67
C TYR A 294 15.99 34.11 8.28
N ILE A 295 16.08 34.14 9.62
CA ILE A 295 17.23 34.70 10.33
C ILE A 295 18.12 33.51 10.71
N GLU A 296 19.34 33.48 10.17
CA GLU A 296 20.38 32.54 10.60
C GLU A 296 20.88 32.92 12.01
N PHE A 297 21.04 31.93 12.88
CA PHE A 297 21.90 32.00 14.07
C PHE A 297 23.01 30.97 13.93
#